data_AF-A0A357D6Q1-F1
#
_entry.id   AF-A0A357D6Q1-F1
#
_cell.length_a   1.000
_cell.length_b   1.000
_cell.length_c   1.000
_cell.angle_alpha   90.00
_cell.angle_beta   90.00
_cell.angle_gamma   90.00
#
_symmetry.space_group_name_H-M   'P 1'
#
loop_
_entity.id
_entity.type
_entity.pdbx_description
1 polymer ?
#
loop_
_entity_poly.entity_id
_entity_poly.type
_entity_poly.pdbx_seq_one_letter_code
_entity_poly.pdbx_strand_id
1 'polypeptide(L)' 'NLRNALAALATAVEVGVPLTDCLDYLRDFTGVRRRFEIKGEADGVVVVDDYAHHPVAIRNTLAALKRQYDGRVWCVFQ' A
#
# COMPACT_ATOMS: atom_id res chain seq x y z
N ASN A 1 -2.67 4.32 0.00
CA ASN A 1 -1.54 5.00 0.68
C ASN A 1 -1.46 6.51 0.44
N LEU A 2 -2.40 7.14 -0.28
CA LEU A 2 -2.36 8.58 -0.60
C LEU A 2 -2.16 9.49 0.63
N ARG A 3 -2.90 9.24 1.72
CA ARG A 3 -2.76 10.03 2.98
C ARG A 3 -1.36 9.94 3.59
N ASN A 4 -0.73 8.76 3.54
CA ASN A 4 0.62 8.57 4.05
C ASN A 4 1.65 9.33 3.19
N ALA A 5 1.50 9.26 1.86
CA ALA A 5 2.35 10.00 0.94
C ALA A 5 2.23 11.51 1.15
N LEU A 6 1.00 12.03 1.28
CA LEU A 6 0.76 13.44 1.56
C LEU A 6 1.35 13.87 2.91
N ALA A 7 1.16 13.07 3.97
CA ALA A 7 1.71 13.38 5.28
C ALA A 7 3.25 13.37 5.27
N ALA A 8 3.87 12.41 4.58
CA ALA A 8 5.33 12.34 4.43
C ALA A 8 5.87 13.55 3.63
N LEU A 9 5.23 13.90 2.52
CA LEU A 9 5.57 15.08 1.73
C LEU A 9 5.48 16.36 2.56
N ALA A 10 4.35 16.57 3.24
CA ALA A 10 4.12 17.76 4.06
C ALA A 10 5.17 17.88 5.17
N THR A 11 5.49 16.76 5.83
CA THR A 11 6.52 16.73 6.89
C THR A 11 7.91 17.04 6.34
N ALA A 12 8.28 16.46 5.20
CA ALA A 12 9.60 16.68 4.58
C ALA A 12 9.80 18.14 4.16
N VAL A 13 8.76 18.75 3.58
CA VAL A 13 8.77 20.17 3.21
C VAL A 13 8.88 21.06 4.46
N GLU A 14 8.12 20.76 5.52
CA GLU A 14 8.15 21.53 6.77
C GLU A 14 9.54 21.54 7.44
N VAL A 15 10.30 20.44 7.34
CA VAL A 15 11.67 20.35 7.88
C VAL A 15 12.74 20.86 6.90
N GLY A 16 12.34 21.46 5.78
CA GLY A 16 13.23 22.17 4.86
C GLY A 16 13.77 21.34 3.68
N VAL A 17 13.22 20.15 3.41
CA VAL A 17 13.58 19.40 2.19
C VAL A 17 12.87 20.05 0.99
N PRO A 18 13.58 20.36 -0.12
CA PRO A 18 12.95 20.89 -1.32
C PRO A 18 11.81 19.99 -1.82
N LEU A 19 10.69 20.60 -2.21
CA LEU A 19 9.54 19.85 -2.72
C LEU A 19 9.90 19.04 -3.98
N THR A 20 10.78 19.56 -4.83
CA THR A 20 11.28 18.86 -6.02
C THR A 20 11.91 17.52 -5.65
N ASP A 21 12.80 17.53 -4.68
CA ASP A 21 13.52 16.34 -4.22
C ASP A 21 12.52 15.35 -3.58
N CYS A 22 11.59 15.85 -2.78
CA CYS A 22 10.52 15.05 -2.18
C CYS A 22 9.68 14.32 -3.23
N LEU A 23 9.34 15.00 -4.33
CA LEU A 23 8.56 14.43 -5.43
C LEU A 23 9.36 13.37 -6.21
N ASP A 24 10.66 13.59 -6.42
CA ASP A 24 11.52 12.61 -7.08
C ASP A 24 11.66 11.34 -6.22
N TYR A 25 11.92 11.47 -4.91
CA TYR A 25 11.96 10.31 -4.01
C TYR A 25 10.62 9.59 -3.88
N LEU A 26 9.50 10.33 -3.88
CA LEU A 26 8.17 9.71 -3.83
C LEU A 26 7.85 8.97 -5.14
N ARG A 27 8.34 9.45 -6.29
CA ARG A 27 8.19 8.77 -7.58
C ARG A 27 8.86 7.40 -7.57
N ASP A 28 10.04 7.31 -6.94
CA ASP A 28 10.83 6.08 -6.88
C ASP A 28 10.41 5.12 -5.76
N PHE A 29 9.46 5.53 -4.90
CA PHE A 29 8.99 4.71 -3.80
C PHE A 29 8.16 3.52 -4.29
N THR A 30 8.70 2.32 -4.13
CA THR A 30 8.08 1.05 -4.59
C THR A 30 7.19 0.37 -3.55
N GLY A 31 7.02 0.98 -2.38
CA GLY A 31 6.21 0.41 -1.29
C GLY A 31 7.05 -0.06 -0.10
N VAL A 32 6.39 -0.77 0.82
CA VAL A 32 7.03 -1.38 1.98
C VAL A 32 6.70 -2.86 1.96
N ARG A 33 7.66 -3.70 2.35
CA ARG A 33 7.44 -5.14 2.52
C ARG A 33 6.17 -5.40 3.33
N ARG A 34 5.36 -6.34 2.83
CA ARG A 34 4.09 -6.77 3.42
C ARG A 34 3.06 -5.64 3.59
N ARG A 35 3.13 -4.55 2.81
CA ARG A 35 2.07 -3.53 2.78
C ARG A 35 1.42 -3.52 1.40
N PHE A 36 0.38 -4.33 1.25
CA PHE A 36 -0.26 -4.65 -0.02
C PHE A 36 0.77 -5.12 -1.07
N GLU A 37 1.61 -6.08 -0.68
CA GLU A 37 2.70 -6.58 -1.53
C GLU A 37 2.18 -7.70 -2.43
N ILE A 38 2.25 -7.52 -3.75
CA ILE A 38 1.94 -8.59 -4.70
C ILE A 38 3.12 -9.59 -4.69
N LYS A 39 2.86 -10.82 -4.25
CA LYS A 39 3.86 -11.91 -4.22
C LYS A 39 4.01 -12.60 -5.57
N GLY A 40 2.98 -12.54 -6.39
CA GLY A 40 2.95 -13.13 -7.73
C GLY A 40 1.54 -13.46 -8.17
N GLU A 41 1.45 -13.98 -9.39
CA GLU A 41 0.22 -14.46 -9.99
C GLU A 41 0.48 -15.84 -10.62
N ALA A 42 -0.42 -16.78 -10.40
CA ALA A 42 -0.39 -18.11 -11.01
C ALA A 42 -1.82 -18.58 -11.26
N ASP A 43 -2.07 -19.17 -12.44
CA ASP A 43 -3.38 -19.71 -12.83
C ASP A 43 -4.55 -18.72 -12.63
N GLY A 44 -4.31 -17.43 -12.89
CA GLY A 44 -5.29 -16.35 -12.72
C GLY A 44 -5.57 -15.96 -11.26
N VAL A 45 -4.76 -16.42 -10.31
CA VAL A 45 -4.85 -16.08 -8.88
C VAL A 45 -3.69 -15.16 -8.50
N VAL A 46 -4.03 -13.94 -8.08
CA VAL A 46 -3.06 -12.98 -7.53
C VAL A 46 -2.91 -13.21 -6.03
N VAL A 47 -1.66 -13.37 -5.57
CA VAL A 47 -1.34 -13.49 -4.14
C VAL A 47 -0.84 -12.14 -3.62
N VAL A 48 -1.51 -11.62 -2.60
CA VAL A 48 -1.15 -10.37 -1.92
C VAL A 48 -0.83 -10.66 -0.45
N ASP A 49 0.34 -10.22 0.01
CA ASP A 49 0.75 -10.25 1.42
C ASP A 49 0.57 -8.87 2.06
N ASP A 50 -0.10 -8.83 3.21
CA ASP A 50 -0.35 -7.62 3.98
C ASP A 50 -0.19 -7.87 5.49
N TYR A 51 0.44 -6.93 6.20
CA TYR A 51 0.72 -7.04 7.63
C TYR A 51 -0.49 -6.68 8.53
N ALA A 52 -1.66 -6.42 7.95
CA ALA A 52 -2.87 -6.10 8.69
C ALA A 52 -3.19 -7.17 9.75
N HIS A 53 -3.15 -6.75 11.01
CA HIS A 53 -3.35 -7.62 12.19
C HIS A 53 -4.47 -7.12 13.12
N HIS A 54 -5.06 -5.95 12.83
CA HIS A 54 -6.15 -5.39 13.62
C HIS A 54 -7.35 -5.08 12.73
N PRO A 55 -8.59 -5.04 13.28
CA PRO A 55 -9.81 -5.05 12.48
C PRO A 55 -9.92 -3.92 11.44
N VAL A 56 -9.43 -2.72 11.77
CA VAL A 56 -9.45 -1.57 10.85
C VAL A 56 -8.53 -1.81 9.65
N ALA A 57 -7.29 -2.26 9.88
CA ALA A 57 -6.35 -2.55 8.80
C ALA A 57 -6.86 -3.67 7.90
N ILE A 58 -7.38 -4.77 8.47
CA ILE A 58 -7.90 -5.91 7.71
C ILE A 58 -9.04 -5.46 6.79
N ARG A 59 -10.00 -4.67 7.31
CA ARG A 59 -11.08 -4.11 6.49
C ARG A 59 -10.56 -3.23 5.35
N ASN A 60 -9.56 -2.39 5.61
CA ASN A 60 -8.97 -1.52 4.60
C ASN A 60 -8.29 -2.33 3.49
N THR A 61 -7.54 -3.38 3.84
CA THR A 61 -6.89 -4.29 2.90
C THR A 61 -7.91 -5.00 2.02
N LEU A 62 -8.95 -5.60 2.62
CA LEU A 62 -10.01 -6.29 1.87
C LEU A 62 -10.82 -5.32 0.98
N ALA A 63 -11.08 -4.10 1.44
CA ALA A 63 -11.76 -3.08 0.64
C ALA A 63 -10.89 -2.56 -0.52
N ALA A 64 -9.56 -2.54 -0.37
CA ALA A 64 -8.65 -2.24 -1.46
C ALA A 64 -8.66 -3.37 -2.51
N LEU A 65 -8.56 -4.63 -2.09
CA LEU A 65 -8.62 -5.79 -2.99
C LEU A 65 -9.92 -5.81 -3.82
N LYS A 66 -11.07 -5.64 -3.17
CA LYS A 66 -12.38 -5.62 -3.85
C LYS A 66 -12.59 -4.47 -4.84
N ARG A 67 -11.79 -3.40 -4.76
CA ARG A 67 -11.85 -2.27 -5.70
C ARG A 67 -10.90 -2.44 -6.88
N GLN A 68 -9.82 -3.19 -6.68
CA GLN A 68 -8.76 -3.34 -7.67
C GLN A 68 -8.91 -4.60 -8.52
N TYR A 69 -9.55 -5.63 -7.98
CA TYR A 69 -9.72 -6.92 -8.63
C TYR A 69 -11.19 -7.35 -8.63
N ASP A 70 -11.60 -7.95 -9.74
CA ASP A 70 -12.89 -8.62 -9.85
C ASP A 70 -12.81 -10.06 -9.29
N GLY A 71 -13.98 -10.61 -8.91
CA GLY A 71 -14.10 -12.00 -8.48
C GLY A 71 -14.00 -12.21 -6.97
N ARG A 72 -13.54 -13.40 -6.57
CA ARG A 72 -13.58 -13.86 -5.18
C ARG A 72 -12.29 -13.53 -4.45
N VAL A 73 -12.40 -12.82 -3.34
CA VAL A 73 -11.28 -12.57 -2.40
C VAL A 73 -11.22 -13.69 -1.36
N TRP A 74 -10.05 -14.31 -1.21
CA TRP A 74 -9.74 -15.26 -0.14
C TRP A 74 -8.88 -14.56 0.89
N CYS A 75 -9.28 -14.61 2.16
CA CYS A 75 -8.51 -14.05 3.27
C CYS A 75 -7.97 -15.19 4.13
N VAL A 76 -6.65 -15.35 4.15
CA VAL A 76 -5.93 -16.22 5.06
C VAL A 76 -5.31 -15.30 6.10
N PHE A 77 -5.76 -15.39 7.35
CA PHE A 77 -5.30 -14.54 8.44
C PHE A 77 -4.83 -15.39 9.64
N GLN A 78 -3.93 -14.82 10.44
CA GLN A 78 -3.45 -15.38 11.70
C GLN A 78 -3.72 -14.38 12.82
#